data_AF-A0A529S9K0-F1
#
_entry.id   AF-A0A529S9K0-F1
#
_cell.length_a   1.000
_cell.length_b   1.000
_cell.length_c   1.000
_cell.angle_alpha   90.00
_cell.angle_beta   90.00
_cell.angle_gamma   90.00
#
_symmetry.space_group_name_H-M   'P 1'
#
loop_
_entity.id
_entity.type
_entity.pdbx_description
1 polymer ?
#
loop_
_entity_poly.entity_id
_entity_poly.type
_entity_poly.pdbx_seq_one_letter_code
_entity_poly.pdbx_strand_id
1 'polypeptide(L)' 'VGEALKALKRADAAFARMSGSGATCFGLFETGNVAKRVAIAIRARHPDWFVAATRSMEVSDGEA' A
#
# COMPACT_ATOMS: atom_id res chain seq x y z
N VAL A 1 11.12 -5.48 -6.20
CA VAL A 1 9.75 -6.04 -6.08
C VAL A 1 9.57 -6.92 -4.84
N GLY A 2 10.30 -8.03 -4.69
CA GLY A 2 10.08 -8.97 -3.59
C GLY A 2 10.22 -8.37 -2.19
N GLU A 3 11.12 -7.39 -2.02
CA GLU A 3 11.31 -6.70 -0.75
C GLU A 3 10.11 -5.82 -0.36
N ALA A 4 9.54 -5.08 -1.32
CA ALA A 4 8.36 -4.24 -1.08
C ALA A 4 7.14 -5.09 -0.67
N LEU A 5 6.92 -6.25 -1.32
CA LEU A 5 5.88 -7.19 -0.91
C LEU A 5 6.12 -7.75 0.50
N LYS A 6 7.37 -8.05 0.85
CA LYS A 6 7.72 -8.49 2.22
C LYS A 6 7.47 -7.37 3.24
N ALA A 7 7.79 -6.11 2.91
CA ALA A 7 7.53 -4.97 3.78
C ALA A 7 6.03 -4.78 4.05
N LEU A 8 5.20 -4.89 3.02
CA LEU A 8 3.73 -4.80 3.15
C LEU A 8 3.16 -5.96 3.97
N LYS A 9 3.59 -7.20 3.73
CA LYS A 9 3.15 -8.37 4.51
C LYS A 9 3.55 -8.28 5.98
N ARG A 10 4.76 -7.82 6.28
CA ARG A 10 5.24 -7.61 7.66
C ARG A 10 4.54 -6.45 8.38
N ALA A 11 3.84 -5.61 7.64
CA ALA A 11 3.03 -4.52 8.19
C ALA A 11 1.56 -4.90 8.31
N ASP A 12 1.23 -6.20 8.21
CA ASP A 12 -0.13 -6.74 8.31
C ASP A 12 -1.10 -6.21 7.25
N ALA A 13 -0.61 -6.00 6.02
CA ALA A 13 -1.48 -5.74 4.89
C ALA A 13 -2.41 -6.95 4.67
N ALA A 14 -3.72 -6.72 4.69
CA ALA A 14 -4.73 -7.76 4.42
C ALA A 14 -4.57 -8.36 3.01
N PHE A 15 -4.03 -7.55 2.09
CA PHE A 15 -3.69 -7.95 0.74
C PHE A 15 -2.46 -7.18 0.30
N ALA A 16 -1.55 -7.80 -0.46
CA ALA A 16 -0.39 -7.13 -1.05
C ALA A 16 -0.03 -7.74 -2.41
N ARG A 17 0.09 -6.89 -3.44
CA ARG A 17 0.51 -7.31 -4.80
C ARG A 17 1.30 -6.22 -5.53
N MET A 18 1.91 -6.62 -6.64
CA MET A 18 2.41 -5.67 -7.63
C MET A 18 1.26 -4.95 -8.31
N SER A 19 1.48 -3.68 -8.66
CA SER A 19 0.61 -2.94 -9.57
C SER A 19 1.09 -3.15 -11.01
N GLY A 20 0.21 -3.67 -11.89
CA GLY A 20 0.50 -3.91 -13.31
C GLY A 20 1.73 -4.80 -13.54
N SER A 21 2.57 -4.42 -14.51
CA SER A 21 3.85 -5.07 -14.81
C SER A 21 4.97 -4.73 -13.81
N GLY A 22 4.71 -3.89 -12.80
CA GLY A 22 5.68 -3.50 -11.78
C GLY A 22 6.50 -2.25 -12.12
N ALA A 23 7.47 -1.84 -11.28
CA ALA A 23 7.97 -2.48 -10.05
C ALA A 23 7.22 -2.09 -8.76
N THR A 24 6.23 -1.21 -8.86
CA THR A 24 5.45 -0.70 -7.73
C THR A 24 4.58 -1.80 -7.10
N CYS A 25 4.50 -1.79 -5.78
CA CYS A 25 3.67 -2.70 -5.00
C CYS A 25 2.69 -1.90 -4.15
N PHE A 26 1.52 -2.46 -3.87
CA PHE A 26 0.53 -1.86 -2.98
C PHE A 26 0.03 -2.88 -1.96
N GLY A 27 -0.43 -2.38 -0.81
CA GLY A 27 -1.09 -3.19 0.21
C GLY A 27 -2.37 -2.53 0.70
N LEU A 28 -3.37 -3.36 1.01
CA LEU A 28 -4.64 -2.93 1.58
C LEU A 28 -4.59 -3.00 3.10
N PHE A 29 -5.05 -1.93 3.73
CA PHE A 29 -5.15 -1.80 5.18
C PHE A 29 -6.57 -1.39 5.54
N GLU A 30 -7.01 -1.80 6.71
CA GLU A 30 -8.39 -1.61 7.18
C GLU A 30 -8.82 -0.14 7.17
N THR A 31 -7.92 0.78 7.51
CA THR A 31 -8.22 2.22 7.55
C THR A 31 -7.11 3.05 6.93
N GLY A 32 -7.47 4.25 6.46
CA GLY A 32 -6.49 5.23 5.99
C GLY A 32 -5.48 5.64 7.08
N ASN A 33 -5.87 5.62 8.36
CA ASN A 33 -4.95 5.89 9.47
C ASN A 33 -3.91 4.77 9.64
N VAL A 34 -4.31 3.51 9.51
CA VAL A 34 -3.37 2.37 9.50
C VAL A 34 -2.42 2.51 8.30
N ALA A 35 -2.95 2.78 7.10
CA ALA A 35 -2.13 2.96 5.90
C ALA A 35 -1.09 4.08 6.05
N LYS A 36 -1.46 5.23 6.65
CA LYS A 36 -0.52 6.34 6.94
C LYS A 36 0.59 5.92 7.89
N ARG A 37 0.25 5.24 9.00
CA ARG A 37 1.26 4.76 9.97
C ARG A 37 2.22 3.77 9.34
N VAL A 38 1.71 2.85 8.53
CA VAL A 38 2.54 1.88 7.80
C VAL A 38 3.44 2.58 6.79
N ALA A 39 2.93 3.56 6.04
CA ALA A 39 3.74 4.32 5.09
C ALA A 39 4.92 5.03 5.79
N ILE A 40 4.69 5.65 6.95
CA ILE A 40 5.75 6.26 7.76
C ILE A 40 6.78 5.20 8.21
N ALA A 41 6.31 4.07 8.72
CA ALA A 41 7.19 2.99 9.20
C ALA A 41 8.04 2.38 8.08
N ILE A 42 7.47 2.19 6.88
CA ILE A 42 8.22 1.68 5.72
C ILE A 42 9.25 2.70 5.25
N ARG A 43 8.89 4.00 5.16
CA ARG A 43 9.85 5.07 4.81
C ARG A 43 11.01 5.14 5.79
N ALA A 44 10.75 4.99 7.09
CA ALA A 44 11.81 5.00 8.11
C ALA A 44 12.78 3.82 7.96
N ARG A 45 12.32 2.66 7.50
CA ARG A 45 13.14 1.46 7.28
C ARG A 45 13.82 1.42 5.90
N HIS A 46 13.23 2.10 4.93
CA HIS A 46 13.69 2.15 3.54
C HIS A 46 13.64 3.62 3.05
N PRO A 47 14.58 4.47 3.49
CA PRO A 47 14.53 5.92 3.24
C PRO A 47 14.62 6.28 1.74
N ASP A 48 15.24 5.42 0.93
CA ASP A 48 15.35 5.62 -0.52
C ASP A 48 14.09 5.23 -1.30
N TRP A 49 13.07 4.68 -0.63
CA TRP A 49 11.84 4.24 -1.29
C TRP A 49 10.79 5.35 -1.38
N PHE A 50 10.15 5.46 -2.54
CA PHE A 50 8.88 6.17 -2.64
C PHE A 50 7.75 5.35 -2.01
N VAL A 51 7.03 5.91 -1.03
CA VAL A 51 5.96 5.21 -0.30
C VAL A 51 4.79 6.15 -0.05
N ALA A 52 3.63 5.97 -0.65
CA ALA A 52 2.46 6.84 -0.40
C ALA A 52 1.33 6.07 0.29
N ALA A 53 0.73 6.65 1.32
CA ALA A 53 -0.58 6.22 1.79
C ALA A 53 -1.66 6.82 0.88
N THR A 54 -2.55 5.97 0.36
CA THR A 54 -3.61 6.37 -0.58
C THR A 54 -4.96 5.82 -0.12
N ARG A 55 -6.04 6.15 -0.84
CA ARG A 55 -7.36 5.57 -0.64
C ARG A 55 -7.80 4.86 -1.91
N SER A 56 -8.53 3.75 -1.77
CA SER A 56 -9.26 3.15 -2.88
C SER A 56 -10.34 4.13 -3.36
N MET A 57 -10.70 4.04 -4.64
CA MET A 57 -11.85 4.76 -5.16
C MET A 57 -13.12 4.12 -4.58
N GLU A 58 -14.05 4.94 -4.11
CA GLU A 58 -15.43 4.50 -3.91
C GLU A 58 -16.07 4.40 -5.29
N VAL A 59 -16.80 3.31 -5.55
CA VAL A 59 -17.67 3.25 -6.71
C VAL A 59 -18.86 4.13 -6.35
N SER A 60 -18.96 5.31 -6.95
CA SER A 60 -20.25 5.99 -6.99
C SER A 60 -21.15 5.16 -7.89
N ASP A 61 -22.29 4.72 -7.37
CA ASP A 61 -23.33 4.08 -8.17
C ASP A 61 -23.77 5.05 -9.26
N GLY A 62 -23.17 4.91 -10.45
CA GLY A 62 -23.60 5.61 -11.64
C GLY A 62 -24.86 4.91 -12.13
N GLU A 63 -26.00 5.56 -11.96
CA GLU A 63 -27.24 5.23 -12.65
C GLU A 63 -26.97 5.05 -14.15
N ALA A 64 -27.38 3.89 -14.67
CA ALA A 64 -27.58 3.60 -16.08
C ALA A 64 -29.03 3.14 -16.27
#